data_AF-A0A4R4BAP6-F1
#
_entry.id   AF-A0A4R4BAP6-F1
#
_cell.length_a   1.000
_cell.length_b   1.000
_cell.length_c   1.000
_cell.angle_alpha   90.00
_cell.angle_beta   90.00
_cell.angle_gamma   90.00
#
_symmetry.space_group_name_H-M   'P 1'
#
loop_
_entity.id
_entity.type
_entity.pdbx_description
1 polymer ?
#
loop_
_entity_poly.entity_id
_entity_poly.type
_entity_poly.pdbx_seq_one_letter_code
_entity_poly.pdbx_strand_id
1 'polypeptide(L)' 'MKVLLLGDIANRWAVSVERVQELVVLDPIFPRPYIILPSKDALYLKKDVLEYEQLHAELSQVYIRGRNLRAFLRGE' A
#
# COMPACT_ATOMS: atom_id res chain seq x y z
N MET A 1 -5.37 -11.33 15.28
CA MET A 1 -4.95 -11.00 13.90
C MET A 1 -5.59 -9.67 13.52
N LYS A 2 -4.85 -8.66 13.03
CA LYS A 2 -5.43 -7.39 12.57
C LYS A 2 -5.30 -7.30 11.05
N VAL A 3 -6.41 -7.00 10.37
CA VAL A 3 -6.48 -6.78 8.92
C VAL A 3 -6.72 -5.31 8.61
N LEU A 4 -6.40 -4.90 7.39
CA LEU A 4 -6.56 -3.54 6.88
C LEU A 4 -7.27 -3.59 5.53
N LEU A 5 -8.20 -2.66 5.29
CA LEU A 5 -8.71 -2.34 3.95
C LEU A 5 -7.74 -1.43 3.22
N LEU A 6 -7.89 -1.30 1.89
CA LEU A 6 -7.13 -0.30 1.11
C LEU A 6 -7.29 1.12 1.68
N GLY A 7 -8.48 1.48 2.16
CA GLY A 7 -8.73 2.76 2.83
C GLY A 7 -7.92 2.96 4.10
N ASP A 8 -7.73 1.90 4.90
CA ASP A 8 -6.90 1.97 6.11
C ASP A 8 -5.42 2.18 5.77
N ILE A 9 -4.95 1.51 4.71
CA ILE A 9 -3.59 1.64 4.19
C ILE A 9 -3.38 3.06 3.64
N ALA A 10 -4.32 3.56 2.84
CA ALA A 10 -4.28 4.91 2.27
C ALA A 10 -4.22 5.99 3.36
N ASN A 11 -5.10 5.87 4.37
CA ASN A 11 -5.11 6.76 5.54
C ASN A 11 -3.77 6.72 6.30
N ARG A 12 -3.20 5.52 6.46
CA ARG A 12 -1.92 5.33 7.16
C ARG A 12 -0.75 5.99 6.44
N TRP A 13 -0.72 5.92 5.11
CA TRP A 13 0.35 6.54 4.29
C TRP A 13 0.04 7.99 3.89
N ALA A 14 -1.11 8.53 4.32
CA ALA A 14 -1.61 9.85 3.96
C ALA A 14 -1.65 10.07 2.43
N VAL A 15 -2.09 9.03 1.69
CA VAL A 15 -2.29 9.02 0.23
C VAL A 15 -3.74 8.69 -0.11
N SER A 16 -4.11 8.78 -1.39
CA SER A 16 -5.44 8.37 -1.85
C SER A 16 -5.54 6.86 -2.03
N VAL A 17 -6.77 6.31 -2.03
CA VAL A 17 -7.00 4.87 -2.25
C VAL A 17 -6.56 4.45 -3.64
N GLU A 18 -6.81 5.28 -4.65
CA GLU A 18 -6.39 5.06 -6.03
C GLU A 18 -4.87 4.89 -6.11
N ARG A 19 -4.13 5.65 -5.29
CA ARG A 19 -2.68 5.56 -5.24
C ARG A 19 -2.17 4.23 -4.69
N VAL A 20 -2.81 3.73 -3.63
CA VAL A 20 -2.53 2.40 -3.10
C VAL A 20 -2.89 1.34 -4.14
N GLN A 21 -3.97 1.54 -4.89
CA GLN A 21 -4.39 0.61 -5.93
C GLN A 21 -3.43 0.58 -7.12
N GLU A 22 -2.87 1.72 -7.52
CA GLU A 22 -1.77 1.77 -8.48
C GLU A 22 -0.55 0.97 -7.98
N LEU A 23 -0.19 1.10 -6.70
CA LEU A 23 0.89 0.32 -6.08
C LEU A 23 0.63 -1.18 -6.13
N VAL A 24 -0.58 -1.62 -5.78
CA VAL A 24 -1.01 -3.02 -5.86
C VAL A 24 -0.81 -3.60 -7.27
N VAL A 25 -1.02 -2.79 -8.30
CA VAL A 25 -0.90 -3.22 -9.71
C VAL A 25 0.54 -3.17 -10.20
N LEU A 26 1.30 -2.14 -9.82
CA LEU A 26 2.62 -1.87 -10.39
C LEU A 26 3.76 -2.52 -9.61
N ASP A 27 3.60 -2.74 -8.31
CA ASP A 27 4.64 -3.30 -7.46
C ASP A 27 4.41 -4.80 -7.23
N PRO A 28 5.22 -5.68 -7.84
CA PRO A 28 5.07 -7.13 -7.70
C PRO A 28 5.33 -7.64 -6.28
N ILE A 29 6.00 -6.86 -5.41
CA ILE A 29 6.26 -7.24 -4.02
C ILE A 29 5.24 -6.66 -3.04
N PHE A 30 4.24 -5.92 -3.53
CA PHE A 30 3.15 -5.43 -2.70
C PHE A 30 2.44 -6.60 -1.98
N PRO A 31 2.04 -6.44 -0.71
CA PRO A 31 1.37 -7.49 0.05
C PRO A 31 0.17 -8.08 -0.70
N ARG A 32 0.10 -9.41 -0.78
CA ARG A 32 -1.07 -10.06 -1.37
C ARG A 32 -2.28 -9.89 -0.45
N PRO A 33 -3.50 -9.76 -1.02
CA PRO A 33 -4.70 -9.76 -0.21
C PRO A 33 -4.82 -11.09 0.54
N TYR A 34 -5.10 -11.00 1.84
CA TYR A 34 -5.37 -12.13 2.71
C TYR A 34 -6.73 -12.75 2.39
N ILE A 35 -7.73 -11.90 2.21
CA ILE A 35 -9.10 -12.28 1.84
C ILE A 35 -9.63 -11.24 0.86
N ILE A 36 -10.36 -11.68 -0.16
CA ILE A 36 -11.18 -10.82 -1.00
C ILE A 36 -12.64 -11.06 -0.59
N LEU A 37 -13.33 -9.99 -0.16
CA LEU A 37 -14.72 -10.06 0.25
C LEU A 37 -15.65 -10.20 -0.96
N PRO A 38 -16.90 -10.69 -0.79
CA PRO A 38 -17.90 -10.70 -1.85
C PRO A 38 -18.21 -9.31 -2.44
N SER A 39 -18.00 -8.24 -1.66
CA SER A 39 -18.06 -6.85 -2.12
C SER A 39 -16.93 -6.46 -3.08
N LYS A 40 -15.95 -7.37 -3.29
CA LYS A 40 -14.67 -7.18 -4.01
C LYS A 40 -13.63 -6.36 -3.27
N ASP A 41 -13.89 -5.98 -2.03
CA ASP A 41 -12.88 -5.34 -1.18
C ASP A 41 -11.80 -6.34 -0.75
N ALA A 42 -10.54 -5.92 -0.85
CA ALA A 42 -9.39 -6.69 -0.41
C ALA A 42 -9.02 -6.35 1.04
N LEU A 43 -8.86 -7.39 1.86
CA LEU A 43 -8.31 -7.31 3.21
C LEU A 43 -6.85 -7.74 3.20
N TYR A 44 -5.98 -6.94 3.79
CA TYR A 44 -4.55 -7.20 3.89
C TYR A 44 -4.17 -7.48 5.34
N LEU A 45 -3.22 -8.38 5.58
CA LEU A 45 -2.68 -8.57 6.92
C LEU A 45 -1.88 -7.33 7.30
N LYS A 46 -2.16 -6.79 8.49
CA LYS A 46 -1.41 -5.63 9.00
C LYS A 46 0.09 -5.92 9.08
N LYS A 47 0.47 -7.15 9.40
CA LYS A 47 1.88 -7.58 9.46
C LYS A 47 2.57 -7.37 8.10
N ASP A 48 1.98 -7.89 7.04
CA ASP A 48 2.58 -7.86 5.70
C ASP A 48 2.68 -6.41 5.17
N VAL A 49 1.70 -5.57 5.50
CA VAL A 49 1.75 -4.13 5.19
C VAL A 49 2.90 -3.44 5.96
N LEU A 50 3.14 -3.80 7.22
CA LEU A 50 4.27 -3.26 8.00
C LEU A 50 5.62 -3.75 7.47
N GLU A 51 5.73 -5.00 7.04
CA GLU A 51 6.95 -5.53 6.41
C GLU A 51 7.25 -4.82 5.10
N TYR A 52 6.21 -4.57 4.28
CA TYR A 52 6.33 -3.76 3.07
C TYR A 52 6.77 -2.31 3.35
N GLU A 53 6.22 -1.68 4.41
CA GLU A 53 6.67 -0.35 4.86
C GLU A 53 8.14 -0.30 5.26
N GLN A 54 8.68 -1.38 5.83
CA GLN A 54 10.10 -1.43 6.19
C GLN A 54 11.03 -1.50 4.97
N LEU A 55 10.56 -2.12 3.88
CA LEU A 55 11.28 -2.14 2.61
C LEU A 55 11.22 -0.78 1.89
N HIS A 56 10.16 -0.01 2.16
CA HIS A 56 9.86 1.28 1.51
C HIS A 56 9.60 2.35 2.57
N ALA A 57 10.65 2.70 3.33
CA ALA A 57 10.54 3.64 4.44
C ALA A 57 9.90 4.98 4.02
N GLU A 58 10.09 5.41 2.77
CA GLU A 58 9.46 6.59 2.18
C GLU A 58 7.91 6.59 2.19
N LEU A 59 7.23 5.43 2.19
CA LEU A 59 5.77 5.31 2.34
C LEU A 59 5.31 5.80 3.72
N SER A 60 6.11 5.54 4.75
CA SER A 60 5.83 5.94 6.13
C SER A 60 6.18 7.41 6.41
N GLN A 61 6.98 8.05 5.55
CA GLN A 61 7.54 9.38 5.78
C GLN A 61 6.73 10.54 5.14
N VAL A 62 5.45 10.35 4.81
CA VAL A 62 4.58 11.41 4.23
C VAL A 62 5.08 11.90 2.85
N TYR A 63 6.12 11.28 2.27
CA TYR A 63 6.86 11.82 1.13
C TYR A 63 6.31 11.44 -0.25
N ILE A 64 5.15 10.78 -0.31
CA ILE A 64 4.43 10.49 -1.56
C ILE A 64 3.42 11.62 -1.87
N ARG A 65 3.63 12.82 -1.33
CA ARG A 65 2.91 14.00 -1.80
C ARG A 65 3.54 14.54 -3.07
N GLY A 66 3.16 13.95 -4.20
CA GLY A 66 3.42 14.49 -5.54
C GLY A 66 4.57 13.87 -6.33
N ARG A 67 5.27 12.84 -5.82
CA ARG A 67 6.23 12.07 -6.64
C ARG A 67 5.50 11.12 -7.59
N ASN A 68 6.02 10.98 -8.80
CA ASN A 68 5.54 9.97 -9.76
C ASN A 68 5.75 8.56 -9.20
N LEU A 69 4.77 7.64 -9.34
CA LEU A 69 4.87 6.31 -8.74
C LEU A 69 6.00 5.48 -9.35
N ARG A 70 6.27 5.67 -10.63
CA ARG A 70 7.38 5.00 -11.30
C ARG A 70 8.72 5.48 -10.78
N ALA A 71 8.85 6.77 -10.45
CA ALA A 71 10.06 7.30 -9.81
C ALA A 71 10.24 6.70 -8.42
N PHE A 72 9.15 6.62 -7.64
CA PHE A 72 9.12 5.92 -6.35
C PHE A 72 9.59 4.46 -6.49
N LEU A 73 9.03 3.68 -7.42
CA LEU A 73 9.39 2.27 -7.62
C LEU A 73 10.83 2.07 -8.11
N ARG A 74 11.45 3.11 -8.68
CA ARG A 74 12.84 3.09 -9.13
C ARG A 74 13.83 3.54 -8.06
N GLY A 75 13.36 4.06 -6.93
CA GLY A 75 14.21 4.67 -5.91
C GLY A 75 14.88 5.97 -6.37
N GLU A 76 14.27 6.69 -7.32
CA GLU A 76 14.76 7.99 -7.86
C GLU A 76 14.37 9.19 -6.97
#